data_AF-A0A7V2Y4S9-F1
#
_entry.id   AF-A0A7V2Y4S9-F1
#
_cell.length_a   1.000
_cell.length_b   1.000
_cell.length_c   1.000
_cell.angle_alpha   90.00
_cell.angle_beta   90.00
_cell.angle_gamma   90.00
#
_symmetry.space_group_name_H-M   'P 1'
#
loop_
_entity.id
_entity.type
_entity.pdbx_description
1 polymer ?
#
loop_
_entity_poly.entity_id
_entity_poly.type
_entity_poly.pdbx_seq_one_letter_code
_entity_poly.pdbx_strand_id
1 'polypeptide(L)'
;MKAYWHLALAPVALLLQLAPPVFIRTVAKMAYGFPPYLDEYHVWPLSILGIGFWGVTGLLLGTASAYLLLTRSRFLVAIPLILGCCIPSLVGGSVYLLALFTFLDIV
;
A
#
# COMPACT_ATOMS: atom_id res chain seq x y z
N MET A 1 -5.35 9.64 28.43
CA MET A 1 -5.89 9.68 27.06
C MET A 1 -6.02 8.25 26.56
N LYS A 2 -7.22 7.66 26.55
CA LYS A 2 -7.41 6.28 26.05
C LYS A 2 -7.19 6.30 24.54
N ALA A 3 -6.17 5.60 24.08
CA ALA A 3 -5.62 5.74 22.76
C ALA A 3 -6.60 5.30 21.65
N TYR A 4 -7.19 6.28 20.98
CA TYR A 4 -7.97 6.12 19.74
C TYR A 4 -7.10 5.77 18.50
N TRP A 5 -5.90 5.23 18.71
CA TRP A 5 -4.96 4.87 17.62
C TRP A 5 -5.56 3.91 16.59
N HIS A 6 -6.49 3.06 17.01
CA HIS A 6 -7.20 2.13 16.14
C HIS A 6 -8.09 2.85 15.10
N LEU A 7 -8.59 4.06 15.40
CA LEU A 7 -9.33 4.88 14.45
C LEU A 7 -8.42 5.57 13.44
N ALA A 8 -7.19 5.93 13.83
CA ALA A 8 -6.20 6.53 12.96
C ALA A 8 -5.53 5.53 12.01
N LEU A 9 -5.59 4.23 12.31
CA LEU A 9 -4.95 3.19 11.49
C LEU A 9 -5.56 3.08 10.09
N ALA A 10 -6.88 3.20 9.97
CA ALA A 10 -7.59 3.12 8.70
C ALA A 10 -7.23 4.24 7.70
N PRO A 11 -7.25 5.54 8.08
CA PRO A 11 -6.81 6.60 7.17
C PRO A 11 -5.31 6.53 6.88
N VAL A 12 -4.48 6.08 7.83
CA VAL A 12 -3.05 5.86 7.56
C VAL A 12 -2.84 4.76 6.52
N ALA A 13 -3.59 3.65 6.62
CA ALA A 13 -3.55 2.57 5.64
C ALA A 13 -3.92 3.07 4.23
N LEU A 14 -4.96 3.90 4.12
CA LEU A 14 -5.36 4.53 2.87
C LEU A 14 -4.28 5.48 2.32
N LEU A 15 -3.73 6.36 3.16
CA LEU A 15 -2.67 7.29 2.75
C LEU A 15 -1.41 6.56 2.28
N LEU A 16 -1.10 5.41 2.89
CA LEU A 16 0.04 4.59 2.49
C LEU A 16 -0.10 4.05 1.06
N GLN A 17 -1.32 3.95 0.50
CA GLN A 17 -1.52 3.58 -0.91
C GLN A 17 -1.06 4.66 -1.90
N LEU A 18 -0.78 5.88 -1.45
CA LEU A 18 -0.15 6.90 -2.30
C LEU A 18 1.37 6.70 -2.38
N ALA A 19 1.98 5.93 -1.48
CA ALA A 19 3.42 5.70 -1.49
C ALA A 19 3.91 4.91 -2.71
N PRO A 20 3.23 3.84 -3.18
CA PRO A 20 3.64 3.08 -4.37
C PRO A 20 3.72 3.88 -5.68
N PRO A 21 2.71 4.67 -6.08
CA PRO A 21 2.82 5.47 -7.30
C PRO A 21 3.91 6.56 -7.18
N VAL A 22 4.13 7.09 -5.99
CA VAL A 22 5.25 8.02 -5.72
C VAL A 22 6.58 7.28 -5.86
N PHE A 23 6.72 6.10 -5.26
CA PHE A 23 7.92 5.27 -5.32
C PHE A 23 8.28 4.92 -6.77
N ILE A 24 7.32 4.43 -7.56
CA ILE A 24 7.52 4.10 -8.97
C ILE A 24 7.96 5.34 -9.76
N ARG A 25 7.33 6.51 -9.53
CA ARG A 25 7.76 7.76 -10.17
C ARG A 25 9.18 8.17 -9.78
N THR A 26 9.56 8.01 -8.51
CA THR A 26 10.92 8.34 -8.05
C THR A 26 11.96 7.41 -8.63
N VAL A 27 11.69 6.10 -8.67
CA VAL A 27 12.57 5.09 -9.26
C VAL A 27 12.72 5.35 -10.76
N ALA A 28 11.63 5.63 -11.48
CA ALA A 28 11.68 5.98 -12.90
C ALA A 28 12.49 7.26 -13.15
N LYS A 29 12.36 8.29 -12.30
CA LYS A 29 13.18 9.51 -12.39
C LYS A 29 14.65 9.27 -12.10
N MET A 30 15.00 8.34 -11.21
CA MET A 30 16.40 8.02 -10.89
C MET A 30 17.09 7.21 -12.00
N ALA A 31 16.33 6.35 -12.69
CA ALA A 31 16.80 5.55 -13.80
C ALA A 31 16.92 6.34 -15.11
N TYR A 32 15.85 7.08 -15.46
CA TYR A 32 15.72 7.75 -16.76
C TYR A 32 15.91 9.27 -16.70
N GLY A 33 16.19 9.84 -15.52
CA GLY A 33 16.50 11.25 -15.35
C GLY A 33 17.93 11.57 -15.79
N PHE A 34 18.19 12.83 -16.13
CA PHE A 34 19.54 13.33 -16.39
C PHE A 34 20.08 14.06 -15.15
N PRO A 35 21.23 13.68 -14.58
CA PRO A 35 22.02 12.47 -14.87
C PRO A 35 21.37 11.20 -14.30
N PRO A 36 21.56 10.02 -14.92
CA PRO A 36 21.04 8.76 -14.38
C PRO A 36 21.85 8.38 -13.14
N TYR A 37 21.15 8.20 -12.02
CA TYR A 37 21.76 7.81 -10.74
C TYR A 37 21.68 6.30 -10.50
N LEU A 38 20.80 5.60 -11.22
CA LEU A 38 20.58 4.17 -11.08
C LEU A 38 20.77 3.46 -12.42
N ASP A 39 21.50 2.35 -12.36
CA ASP A 39 21.73 1.48 -13.50
C ASP A 39 20.47 0.65 -13.79
N GLU A 40 20.12 0.46 -15.06
CA GLU A 40 18.84 -0.10 -15.51
C GLU A 40 18.60 -1.53 -14.97
N TYR A 41 19.69 -2.29 -14.79
CA TYR A 41 19.69 -3.62 -14.18
C TYR A 41 19.13 -3.65 -12.75
N HIS A 42 19.33 -2.57 -11.97
CA HIS A 42 18.87 -2.49 -10.58
C HIS A 42 17.44 -1.98 -10.45
N VAL A 43 16.90 -1.35 -11.48
CA VAL A 43 15.56 -0.74 -11.49
C VAL A 43 14.47 -1.79 -11.40
N TRP A 44 14.64 -2.89 -12.15
CA TRP A 44 13.67 -3.99 -12.20
C TRP A 44 13.50 -4.69 -10.84
N PRO A 45 14.55 -5.20 -10.16
CA PRO A 45 14.39 -5.84 -8.86
C PRO A 45 13.89 -4.87 -7.78
N LEU A 46 14.31 -3.59 -7.81
CA LEU A 46 13.81 -2.56 -6.89
C LEU A 46 12.31 -2.31 -7.06
N SER A 47 11.83 -2.30 -8.31
CA SER A 47 10.42 -2.08 -8.61
C SER A 47 9.57 -3.26 -8.13
N ILE A 48 10.02 -4.50 -8.35
CA ILE A 48 9.32 -5.70 -7.88
C ILE A 48 9.29 -5.76 -6.35
N LEU A 49 10.44 -5.55 -5.69
CA LEU A 49 10.51 -5.53 -4.23
C LEU A 49 9.63 -4.42 -3.64
N GLY A 50 9.65 -3.24 -4.26
CA GLY A 50 8.82 -2.11 -3.85
C GLY A 50 7.33 -2.43 -3.96
N ILE A 51 6.86 -2.86 -5.13
CA ILE A 51 5.45 -3.21 -5.35
C ILE A 51 5.00 -4.31 -4.39
N GLY A 52 5.82 -5.35 -4.19
CA GLY A 52 5.52 -6.44 -3.28
C GLY A 52 5.42 -5.99 -1.82
N PHE A 53 6.41 -5.22 -1.36
CA PHE A 53 6.41 -4.66 -0.01
C PHE A 53 5.16 -3.81 0.24
N TRP A 54 4.82 -2.91 -0.68
CA TRP A 54 3.65 -2.05 -0.55
C TRP A 54 2.32 -2.80 -0.67
N GLY A 55 2.24 -3.81 -1.55
CA GLY A 55 1.06 -4.66 -1.69
C GLY A 55 0.76 -5.43 -0.41
N VAL A 56 1.77 -6.09 0.16
CA VAL A 56 1.64 -6.85 1.41
C VAL A 56 1.31 -5.93 2.59
N THR A 57 2.01 -4.80 2.73
CA THR A 57 1.75 -3.86 3.83
C THR A 57 0.36 -3.23 3.73
N GLY A 58 -0.11 -2.87 2.53
CA GLY A 58 -1.46 -2.37 2.29
C GLY A 58 -2.56 -3.38 2.67
N LEU A 59 -2.34 -4.67 2.37
CA LEU A 59 -3.25 -5.75 2.77
C LEU A 59 -3.24 -5.98 4.28
N LEU A 60 -2.05 -6.03 4.91
CA LEU A 60 -1.92 -6.21 6.35
C LEU A 60 -2.55 -5.05 7.13
N LEU A 61 -2.31 -3.81 6.70
CA LEU A 61 -2.90 -2.63 7.34
C LEU A 61 -4.41 -2.54 7.10
N GLY A 62 -4.89 -2.87 5.91
CA GLY A 62 -6.32 -2.92 5.60
C GLY A 62 -7.07 -3.98 6.42
N THR A 63 -6.51 -5.19 6.54
CA THR A 63 -7.08 -6.28 7.34
C THR A 63 -6.99 -6.00 8.85
N ALA A 64 -5.84 -5.52 9.34
CA ALA A 64 -5.67 -5.19 10.75
C ALA A 64 -6.56 -4.03 11.20
N SER A 65 -6.71 -2.99 10.36
CA SER A 65 -7.63 -1.88 10.65
C SER A 65 -9.09 -2.35 10.68
N ALA A 66 -9.52 -3.17 9.71
CA ALA A 66 -10.87 -3.74 9.72
C ALA A 66 -11.12 -4.60 10.97
N TYR A 67 -10.16 -5.45 11.35
CA TYR A 67 -10.25 -6.29 12.54
C TYR A 67 -10.34 -5.47 13.83
N LEU A 68 -9.51 -4.43 13.98
CA LEU A 68 -9.53 -3.55 15.16
C LEU A 68 -10.81 -2.71 15.24
N LEU A 69 -11.35 -2.27 14.10
CA LEU A 69 -12.61 -1.53 14.05
C LEU A 69 -13.79 -2.43 14.47
N LEU A 70 -13.82 -3.67 14.00
CA LEU A 70 -14.87 -4.64 14.36
C LEU A 70 -14.81 -5.08 15.83
N THR A 71 -13.60 -5.21 16.40
CA THR A 71 -13.43 -5.72 17.77
C THR A 71 -13.49 -4.65 18.86
N ARG A 72 -13.17 -3.39 18.54
CA ARG A 72 -13.03 -2.31 19.55
C ARG A 72 -13.91 -1.08 19.32
N SER A 73 -14.59 -0.96 18.18
CA SER A 73 -15.37 0.23 17.83
C SER A 73 -16.86 -0.04 17.72
N ARG A 74 -17.68 1.00 17.89
CA ARG A 74 -19.13 0.91 17.64
C ARG A 74 -19.36 0.76 16.14
N PHE A 75 -20.30 -0.11 15.75
CA PHE A 75 -20.64 -0.38 14.34
C PHE A 75 -20.90 0.89 13.52
N LEU A 76 -21.58 1.88 14.09
CA LEU A 76 -21.86 3.18 13.44
C LEU A 76 -20.60 3.93 12.98
N VAL A 77 -19.47 3.75 13.66
CA VAL A 77 -18.18 4.38 13.30
C VAL A 77 -17.30 3.43 12.49
N ALA A 78 -17.35 2.13 12.81
CA ALA A 78 -16.57 1.11 12.12
C ALA A 78 -16.94 0.99 10.64
N ILE A 79 -18.25 0.92 10.32
CA ILE A 79 -18.74 0.72 8.95
C ILE A 79 -18.22 1.80 7.97
N PRO A 80 -18.39 3.11 8.21
CA PRO A 80 -17.92 4.11 7.27
C PRO A 80 -16.40 4.11 7.10
N LEU A 81 -15.63 3.83 8.15
CA LEU A 81 -14.17 3.72 8.07
C LEU A 81 -13.72 2.47 7.30
N ILE A 82 -14.41 1.34 7.48
CA ILE A 82 -14.13 0.12 6.72
C ILE A 82 -14.43 0.35 5.24
N LEU A 83 -15.60 0.90 4.92
CA LEU A 83 -16.00 1.17 3.54
C LEU A 83 -15.11 2.23 2.88
N GLY A 84 -14.81 3.32 3.57
CA GLY A 84 -14.08 4.46 3.02
C GLY A 84 -12.56 4.33 3.03
N CYS A 85 -11.98 3.48 3.87
CA CYS A 85 -10.53 3.39 4.04
C CYS A 85 -10.00 1.95 3.95
N CYS A 86 -10.60 0.99 4.65
CA CYS A 86 -10.10 -0.39 4.65
C CYS A 86 -10.33 -1.09 3.30
N ILE A 87 -11.51 -0.96 2.69
CA ILE A 87 -11.80 -1.58 1.39
C ILE A 87 -10.89 -1.02 0.30
N PRO A 88 -10.75 0.31 0.13
CA PRO A 88 -9.78 0.84 -0.84
C PRO A 88 -8.36 0.36 -0.52
N SER A 89 -7.95 0.34 0.76
CA SER A 89 -6.66 -0.19 1.23
C SER A 89 -6.40 -1.63 0.73
N LEU A 90 -7.41 -2.50 0.87
CA LEU A 90 -7.36 -3.89 0.43
C LEU A 90 -7.32 -4.00 -1.09
N VAL A 91 -8.19 -3.27 -1.79
CA VAL A 91 -8.27 -3.30 -3.26
C VAL A 91 -6.94 -2.84 -3.87
N GLY A 92 -6.38 -1.72 -3.42
CA GLY A 92 -5.09 -1.26 -3.93
C GLY A 92 -3.94 -2.22 -3.59
N GLY A 93 -3.93 -2.82 -2.38
CA GLY A 93 -2.96 -3.86 -2.03
C GLY A 93 -3.04 -5.08 -2.95
N SER A 94 -4.26 -5.55 -3.25
CA SER A 94 -4.50 -6.65 -4.20
C SER A 94 -4.07 -6.30 -5.62
N VAL A 95 -4.34 -5.07 -6.08
CA VAL A 95 -3.88 -4.59 -7.40
C VAL A 95 -2.36 -4.58 -7.48
N TYR A 96 -1.66 -4.19 -6.42
CA TYR A 96 -0.19 -4.25 -6.40
C TYR A 96 0.33 -5.68 -6.42
N LEU A 97 -0.28 -6.61 -5.68
CA LEU A 97 0.10 -8.02 -5.77
C LEU A 97 -0.20 -8.61 -7.16
N LEU A 98 -1.33 -8.25 -7.77
CA LEU A 98 -1.65 -8.66 -9.14
C LEU A 98 -0.60 -8.12 -10.13
N ALA A 99 -0.21 -6.85 -10.00
CA ALA A 99 0.86 -6.27 -10.79
C ALA A 99 2.18 -7.03 -10.57
N LEU A 100 2.54 -7.35 -9.33
CA LEU A 100 3.73 -8.13 -9.04
C LEU A 100 3.70 -9.51 -9.70
N PHE A 101 2.59 -10.26 -9.58
CA PHE A 101 2.47 -11.57 -10.19
C PHE A 101 2.49 -11.52 -11.71
N THR A 102 1.83 -10.53 -12.33
CA THR A 102 1.88 -10.35 -13.78
C THR A 102 3.30 -10.02 -14.27
N PHE A 103 4.05 -9.19 -13.55
CA PHE A 103 5.45 -8.91 -13.92
C PHE A 103 6.38 -10.10 -13.68
N LEU A 104 6.12 -10.93 -12.67
CA LEU A 104 6.89 -12.16 -12.44
C LEU A 104 6.59 -13.26 -13.45
N ASP A 105 5.35 -13.38 -13.92
CA ASP A 105 4.94 -14.38 -14.91
C ASP A 105 5.46 -14.07 -16.32
N ILE A 106 5.68 -12.79 -16.63
CA ILE A 106 6.22 -12.34 -17.92
C ILE A 106 7.73 -12.61 -18.05
N VAL A 107 8.45 -12.86 -16.95
CA VAL A 107 9.91 -13.09 -16.92
C VAL A 107 10.24 -14.57 -16.89
#